data_AF-A0AAV6PNN3-F1
#
_entry.id   AF-A0AAV6PNN3-F1
#
_cell.length_a   1.000
_cell.length_b   1.000
_cell.length_c   1.000
_cell.angle_alpha   90.00
_cell.angle_beta   90.00
_cell.angle_gamma   90.00
#
_symmetry.space_group_name_H-M   'P 1'
#
loop_
_entity.id
_entity.type
_entity.pdbx_description
1 polymer ?
#
loop_
_entity_poly.entity_id
_entity_poly.type
_entity_poly.pdbx_seq_one_letter_code
_entity_poly.pdbx_strand_id
1 'polypeptide(L)'
;MRGLSNHCNYYSVNSVLQCLFGNRELQCLIRQVDRDYRTPGKTIAVMLKRIICEMSNDSELPCDPTSFLHTMSSDSSDMRTMRHYN
;
A
#
# COMPACT_ATOMS: atom_id res chain seq x y z
N MET A 1 16.87 0.46 1.78
CA MET A 1 15.48 0.04 1.48
C MET A 1 15.20 -1.19 2.30
N ARG A 2 14.21 -1.14 3.20
CA ARG A 2 13.80 -2.32 3.97
C ARG A 2 13.02 -3.30 3.08
N GLY A 3 13.21 -4.59 3.32
CA GLY A 3 12.41 -5.64 2.69
C GLY A 3 10.97 -5.66 3.21
N LEU A 4 10.10 -6.44 2.57
CA LEU A 4 8.71 -6.64 2.99
C LEU A 4 8.56 -8.02 3.61
N SER A 5 7.76 -8.15 4.67
CA SER A 5 7.41 -9.44 5.23
C SER A 5 6.61 -10.23 4.20
N ASN A 6 6.91 -11.51 4.12
CA ASN A 6 6.32 -12.38 3.15
C ASN A 6 5.16 -13.15 3.78
N HIS A 7 3.98 -12.52 3.79
CA HIS A 7 2.75 -13.21 4.17
C HIS A 7 2.28 -14.01 2.96
N CYS A 8 2.22 -15.34 3.12
CA CYS A 8 1.96 -16.31 2.05
C CYS A 8 0.85 -15.83 1.08
N ASN A 9 1.21 -15.77 -0.21
CA ASN A 9 0.36 -15.49 -1.39
C ASN A 9 0.36 -14.06 -1.97
N TYR A 10 1.11 -13.09 -1.42
CA TYR A 10 1.14 -11.72 -1.95
C TYR A 10 2.48 -11.28 -2.56
N TYR A 11 3.27 -12.25 -3.06
CA TYR A 11 4.57 -12.00 -3.69
C TYR A 11 4.51 -10.97 -4.83
N SER A 12 3.48 -11.03 -5.67
CA SER A 12 3.27 -10.09 -6.76
C SER A 12 3.08 -8.66 -6.25
N VAL A 13 2.32 -8.48 -5.17
CA VAL A 13 2.11 -7.17 -4.53
C VAL A 13 3.42 -6.65 -3.94
N ASN A 14 4.20 -7.51 -3.26
CA ASN A 14 5.49 -7.13 -2.72
C ASN A 14 6.46 -6.66 -3.81
N SER A 15 6.51 -7.35 -4.96
CA SER A 15 7.33 -6.94 -6.11
C SER A 15 6.89 -5.59 -6.68
N VAL A 16 5.58 -5.33 -6.77
CA VAL A 16 5.05 -4.04 -7.21
C VAL A 16 5.42 -2.93 -6.23
N LEU A 17 5.25 -3.14 -4.93
CA LEU A 17 5.64 -2.18 -3.90
C LEU A 17 7.13 -1.84 -3.97
N GLN A 18 8.00 -2.84 -4.18
CA GLN A 18 9.43 -2.62 -4.38
C GLN A 18 9.74 -1.87 -5.67
N CYS A 19 9.02 -2.12 -6.76
CA CYS A 19 9.16 -1.36 -8.00
C CYS A 19 8.76 0.12 -7.83
N LEU A 20 7.63 0.36 -7.15
CA LEU A 20 7.17 1.72 -6.84
C LEU A 20 8.17 2.44 -5.94
N PHE A 21 8.77 1.74 -4.99
CA PHE A 21 9.88 2.27 -4.20
C PHE A 21 11.11 2.54 -5.09
N GLY A 22 11.48 1.64 -6.00
CA GLY A 22 12.64 1.85 -6.88
C GLY A 22 12.58 3.12 -7.74
N ASN A 23 11.37 3.64 -8.02
CA ASN A 23 11.17 4.85 -8.81
C ASN A 23 11.08 6.10 -7.91
N ARG A 24 12.10 6.97 -7.98
CA ARG A 24 12.20 8.19 -7.17
C ARG A 24 11.05 9.18 -7.40
N GLU A 25 10.60 9.35 -8.64
CA GLU A 25 9.52 10.28 -8.98
C GLU A 25 8.18 9.80 -8.40
N LEU A 26 7.87 8.51 -8.59
CA LEU A 26 6.68 7.90 -8.02
C LEU A 26 6.71 7.93 -6.48
N GLN A 27 7.86 7.66 -5.85
CA GLN A 27 8.00 7.84 -4.40
C GLN A 27 7.62 9.26 -3.96
N CYS A 28 8.12 10.28 -4.66
CA CYS A 28 7.84 11.68 -4.33
C CYS A 28 6.34 11.98 -4.43
N LEU A 29 5.68 11.52 -5.50
CA LEU A 29 4.24 11.69 -5.69
C LEU A 29 3.43 10.96 -4.61
N ILE A 30 3.77 9.69 -4.33
CA ILE A 30 3.10 8.89 -3.29
C ILE A 30 3.24 9.56 -1.91
N ARG A 31 4.40 10.14 -1.60
CA ARG A 31 4.61 10.84 -0.33
C ARG A 31 3.79 12.12 -0.19
N GLN A 32 3.39 12.73 -1.30
CA GLN A 32 2.50 13.91 -1.32
C GLN A 32 1.03 13.57 -1.12
N VAL A 33 0.64 12.29 -1.07
CA VAL A 33 -0.75 11.91 -0.77
C VAL A 33 -1.13 12.45 0.62
N ASP A 34 -2.00 13.47 0.64
CA ASP A 34 -2.47 14.06 1.87
C ASP A 34 -3.45 13.14 2.58
N ARG A 35 -3.33 13.07 3.91
CA ARG A 35 -4.41 12.58 4.75
C ARG A 35 -5.39 13.72 4.88
N ASP A 36 -6.23 13.90 3.86
CA ASP A 36 -7.38 14.77 4.03
C ASP A 36 -8.16 14.24 5.24
N TYR A 37 -8.48 15.13 6.18
CA TYR A 37 -9.19 14.78 7.42
C TYR A 37 -10.60 14.21 7.15
N ARG A 38 -11.08 14.37 5.91
CA ARG A 38 -12.34 13.81 5.39
C ARG A 38 -12.18 12.43 4.74
N THR A 39 -10.95 12.05 4.40
CA THR A 39 -10.68 10.78 3.76
C THR A 39 -10.54 9.70 4.85
N PRO A 40 -11.28 8.59 4.75
CA PRO A 40 -11.11 7.48 5.67
C PRO A 40 -9.63 7.10 5.72
N GLY A 41 -9.05 6.97 6.92
CA GLY A 41 -7.62 6.68 7.12
C GLY A 41 -7.16 5.31 6.60
N LYS A 42 -7.93 4.66 5.74
CA LYS A 42 -7.75 3.31 5.19
C LYS A 42 -7.90 3.24 3.66
N THR A 43 -7.71 4.33 2.90
CA THR A 43 -7.66 4.22 1.43
C THR A 43 -6.35 3.55 0.97
N ILE A 44 -6.39 2.90 -0.20
CA ILE A 44 -5.20 2.29 -0.82
C ILE A 44 -4.06 3.31 -0.94
N ALA A 45 -4.35 4.55 -1.34
CA ALA A 45 -3.35 5.60 -1.50
C ALA A 45 -2.65 5.98 -0.17
N VAL A 46 -3.40 6.11 0.92
CA VAL A 46 -2.84 6.42 2.25
C VAL A 46 -2.01 5.25 2.78
N MET A 47 -2.48 4.02 2.57
CA MET A 47 -1.74 2.81 2.97
C MET A 47 -0.48 2.61 2.13
N LEU A 48 -0.53 2.94 0.84
CA LEU A 48 0.63 2.93 -0.05
C LEU A 48 1.69 3.95 0.39
N LYS A 49 1.27 5.18 0.73
CA LYS A 49 2.17 6.19 1.31
C LYS A 49 2.85 5.67 2.56
N ARG A 50 2.09 5.04 3.46
CA ARG A 50 2.62 4.49 4.72
C ARG A 50 3.70 3.45 4.46
N ILE A 51 3.43 2.43 3.63
CA ILE A 51 4.40 1.35 3.41
C ILE A 51 5.67 1.86 2.71
N ILE A 52 5.55 2.78 1.74
CA ILE A 52 6.70 3.41 1.07
C ILE A 52 7.55 4.24 2.03
N CYS A 53 6.92 4.98 2.95
CA CYS A 53 7.64 5.68 4.01
C CYS A 53 8.34 4.69 4.96
N GLU A 54 7.66 3.64 5.40
CA GLU A 54 8.25 2.61 6.29
C GLU A 54 9.47 1.92 5.65
N MET A 55 9.44 1.67 4.34
CA MET A 55 10.58 1.09 3.59
C MET A 55 11.82 2.00 3.55
N SER A 56 11.64 3.29 3.86
CA SER A 56 12.70 4.30 3.91
C SER A 56 13.32 4.43 5.31
N ASN A 57 12.70 3.86 6.34
CA ASN A 57 13.19 3.97 7.71
C ASN A 57 14.45 3.13 7.91
N ASP A 58 15.28 3.54 8.87
CA ASP A 58 16.46 2.80 9.29
C ASP A 58 16.06 1.79 10.37
N SER A 59 15.76 0.56 9.96
CA SER A 59 15.36 -0.53 10.84
C SER A 59 15.72 -1.87 10.20
N GLU A 60 16.20 -2.81 11.01
CA GLU A 60 16.57 -4.16 10.55
C GLU A 60 15.36 -5.07 10.28
N LEU A 61 14.18 -4.72 10.81
CA LEU A 61 12.97 -5.51 10.63
C LEU A 61 12.35 -5.26 9.25
N PRO A 62 11.76 -6.27 8.58
CA PRO A 62 11.01 -6.05 7.36
C PRO A 62 9.75 -5.20 7.62
N CYS A 63 9.26 -4.51 6.59
CA CYS A 63 7.99 -3.79 6.60
C CYS A 63 6.82 -4.77 6.50
N ASP A 64 5.72 -4.52 7.22
CA ASP A 64 4.53 -5.37 7.21
C ASP A 64 3.44 -4.83 6.26
N PRO A 65 3.17 -5.48 5.12
CA PRO A 65 2.16 -5.01 4.17
C PRO A 65 0.73 -5.41 4.54
N THR A 66 0.49 -6.12 5.66
CA THR A 66 -0.83 -6.68 6.01
C THR A 66 -1.96 -5.65 5.97
N SER A 67 -1.75 -4.46 6.52
CA SER A 67 -2.78 -3.40 6.52
C SER A 67 -3.11 -2.91 5.10
N PHE A 68 -2.10 -2.81 4.23
CA PHE A 68 -2.29 -2.44 2.83
C PHE A 68 -3.06 -3.52 2.06
N LEU A 69 -2.72 -4.79 2.27
CA LEU A 69 -3.37 -5.94 1.64
C LEU A 69 -4.84 -6.07 2.06
N HIS A 70 -5.13 -5.86 3.34
CA HIS A 70 -6.51 -5.87 3.84
C HIS A 70 -7.31 -4.74 3.19
N THR A 71 -6.77 -3.53 3.11
CA THR A 71 -7.42 -2.40 2.42
C THR A 71 -7.72 -2.72 0.95
N MET A 72 -6.76 -3.27 0.20
CA MET A 72 -7.00 -3.68 -1.20
C MET A 72 -8.11 -4.73 -1.33
N SER A 73 -8.15 -5.70 -0.40
CA SER A 73 -9.16 -6.76 -0.41
C SER A 73 -10.56 -6.22 -0.10
N SER A 74 -10.68 -5.29 0.86
CA SER A 74 -11.94 -4.62 1.19
C SER A 74 -12.48 -3.79 0.02
N ASP A 75 -11.65 -2.95 -0.58
CA ASP A 75 -12.05 -2.11 -1.73
C ASP A 75 -12.47 -2.98 -2.95
N SER A 76 -11.85 -4.15 -3.13
CA SER A 76 -12.22 -5.08 -4.21
C SER A 76 -13.59 -5.74 -4.02
N SER A 77 -14.01 -5.93 -2.76
CA SER A 77 -15.30 -6.52 -2.40
C SER A 77 -16.44 -5.53 -2.67
N ASP A 78 -16.21 -4.25 -2.37
CA ASP A 78 -17.16 -3.17 -2.66
C ASP A 78 -17.37 -2.99 -4.17
N MET A 79 -16.31 -3.09 -4.97
CA MET A 79 -16.42 -3.04 -6.44
C MET A 79 -17.17 -4.23 -7.05
N ARG A 80 -17.05 -5.44 -6.49
CA ARG A 80 -17.84 -6.61 -6.94
C ARG A 80 -19.32 -6.43 -6.64
N THR A 81 -19.63 -5.89 -5.46
CA THR A 81 -21.01 -5.67 -5.05
C THR A 81 -21.70 -4.66 -5.97
N MET A 82 -21.02 -3.57 -6.38
CA MET A 82 -21.58 -2.61 -7.34
C MET A 82 -21.82 -3.18 -8.75
N ARG A 83 -21.07 -4.20 -9.18
CA ARG A 83 -21.29 -4.83 -10.52
C ARG A 83 -22.51 -5.74 -10.58
N HIS A 84 -23.07 -6.15 -9.45
CA HIS A 84 -24.28 -6.99 -9.40
C HIS A 84 -25.59 -6.19 -9.39
N TYR A 85 -25.51 -4.85 -9.37
CA TYR A 85 -26.68 -3.96 -9.35
C TYR A 85 -26.86 -3.12 -10.63
N ASN A 86 -26.10 -3.42 -11.70
CA ASN A 86 -26.28 -2.80 -13.03
C ASN A 86 -26.72 -3.83 -14.06
#